data_AF-A0A948J965-F1
#
_entry.id   AF-A0A948J965-F1
#
_cell.length_a   1.000
_cell.length_b   1.000
_cell.length_c   1.000
_cell.angle_alpha   90.00
_cell.angle_beta   90.00
_cell.angle_gamma   90.00
#
_symmetry.space_group_name_H-M   'P 1'
#
loop_
_entity.id
_entity.type
_entity.pdbx_description
1 polymer ?
#
loop_
_entity_poly.entity_id
_entity_poly.type
_entity_poly.pdbx_seq_one_letter_code
_entity_poly.pdbx_strand_id
1 'polypeptide(L)'
;MKTGRNDPCPCGSGKKYKQCCINAVSKQHAEVFDDFAQTLAMNPNLSLEELNLLAQHKMAERNNRPHADFCGLSPNQIENWLYAPLSELAQVEITTPADLSTSPVMRYLALMLDEAIQQGGSFKATTKGNLPAKLVKQASELLPHFAVARFETDSSISEFCGSNEDKFNALHYSRLLAELAGIFYKKTGSFYVKKAAIKQYQQQGISAFFLPMLEAAIKQYNWAYLDGWSEQVNLQPFWLFMLWRLQSHTSVEKLNEEVCVAFPALLQQLPDEQYFSPEEQLGKMIESRFVVRVLQFWGFVTLDPRLYVNGVKVQRKVSIEPLLVQSFSFTI
;
A
#
# COMPACT_ATOMS: atom_id res chain seq x y z
N MET A 1 -25.32 18.89 -1.11
CA MET A 1 -25.13 20.35 -0.93
C MET A 1 -24.20 20.88 -2.01
N LYS A 2 -24.49 22.02 -2.64
CA LYS A 2 -23.55 22.67 -3.57
C LYS A 2 -22.67 23.64 -2.78
N THR A 3 -21.36 23.41 -2.76
CA THR A 3 -20.39 24.32 -2.13
C THR A 3 -20.43 25.69 -2.81
N GLY A 4 -20.65 26.75 -2.03
CA GLY A 4 -20.61 28.13 -2.50
C GLY A 4 -19.21 28.57 -2.88
N ARG A 5 -19.07 29.45 -3.88
CA ARG A 5 -17.76 29.91 -4.40
C ARG A 5 -16.84 30.50 -3.32
N ASN A 6 -17.37 31.10 -2.27
CA ASN A 6 -16.58 31.70 -1.19
C ASN A 6 -16.35 30.77 0.01
N ASP A 7 -17.00 29.61 0.05
CA ASP A 7 -16.88 28.66 1.15
C ASP A 7 -15.48 28.04 1.16
N PRO A 8 -15.00 27.51 2.29
CA PRO A 8 -13.81 26.67 2.33
C PRO A 8 -13.93 25.56 1.27
N CYS A 9 -12.86 25.36 0.51
CA CYS A 9 -12.88 24.40 -0.57
C CYS A 9 -13.00 22.98 0.00
N PRO A 10 -13.88 22.12 -0.55
CA PRO A 10 -14.03 20.73 -0.10
C PRO A 10 -12.75 19.91 -0.25
N CYS A 11 -11.75 20.41 -0.99
CA CYS A 11 -10.42 19.83 -1.18
C CYS A 11 -9.53 19.80 0.09
N GLY A 12 -10.00 20.30 1.23
CA GLY A 12 -9.21 20.35 2.46
C GLY A 12 -8.16 21.48 2.51
N SER A 13 -7.80 22.09 1.38
CA SER A 13 -6.68 23.07 1.28
C SER A 13 -6.75 24.34 2.16
N GLY A 14 -7.83 24.57 2.91
CA GLY A 14 -8.06 25.81 3.67
C GLY A 14 -8.32 27.08 2.82
N LYS A 15 -8.20 27.01 1.48
CA LYS A 15 -8.51 28.12 0.56
C LYS A 15 -10.00 28.19 0.27
N LYS A 16 -10.49 29.37 -0.16
CA LYS A 16 -11.85 29.52 -0.70
C LYS A 16 -12.04 28.58 -1.90
N TYR A 17 -13.21 28.00 -2.09
CA TYR A 17 -13.52 27.09 -3.21
C TYR A 17 -13.18 27.74 -4.55
N LYS A 18 -13.48 29.04 -4.69
CA LYS A 18 -13.12 29.81 -5.87
C LYS A 18 -11.63 30.01 -6.10
N GLN A 19 -10.78 29.72 -5.14
CA GLN A 19 -9.32 29.88 -5.19
C GLN A 19 -8.56 28.54 -5.09
N CYS A 20 -9.24 27.42 -4.78
CA CYS A 20 -8.74 26.03 -4.91
C CYS A 20 -9.39 25.38 -6.14
N CYS A 21 -10.25 24.38 -5.94
CA CYS A 21 -10.69 23.46 -6.98
C CYS A 21 -11.45 24.12 -8.12
N ILE A 22 -12.29 25.14 -7.89
CA ILE A 22 -12.98 25.79 -9.01
C ILE A 22 -11.96 26.41 -9.97
N ASN A 23 -10.91 27.04 -9.43
CA ASN A 23 -9.92 27.73 -10.24
C ASN A 23 -8.95 26.74 -10.86
N ALA A 24 -8.62 25.64 -10.17
CA ALA A 24 -7.83 24.56 -10.75
C ALA A 24 -8.55 23.93 -11.95
N VAL A 25 -9.84 23.59 -11.79
CA VAL A 25 -10.68 23.07 -12.88
C VAL A 25 -10.85 24.13 -13.98
N SER A 26 -11.15 25.38 -13.65
CA SER A 26 -11.26 26.45 -14.65
C SER A 26 -9.94 26.71 -15.39
N LYS A 27 -8.79 26.62 -14.74
CA LYS A 27 -7.47 26.74 -15.40
C LYS A 27 -7.20 25.53 -16.31
N GLN A 28 -7.48 24.31 -15.86
CA GLN A 28 -7.35 23.13 -16.71
C GLN A 28 -8.27 23.20 -17.92
N HIS A 29 -9.53 23.60 -17.74
CA HIS A 29 -10.46 23.80 -18.84
C HIS A 29 -10.02 24.92 -19.79
N ALA A 30 -9.50 26.04 -19.26
CA ALA A 30 -8.98 27.14 -20.07
C ALA A 30 -7.75 26.72 -20.87
N GLU A 31 -6.79 26.01 -20.26
CA GLU A 31 -5.61 25.48 -20.95
C GLU A 31 -6.00 24.50 -22.06
N VAL A 32 -6.93 23.58 -21.79
CA VAL A 32 -7.44 22.66 -22.83
C VAL A 32 -8.10 23.47 -23.94
N PHE A 33 -9.00 24.40 -23.59
CA PHE A 33 -9.72 25.18 -24.58
C PHE A 33 -8.79 26.07 -25.43
N ASP A 34 -7.77 26.68 -24.83
CA ASP A 34 -6.80 27.52 -25.51
C ASP A 34 -5.91 26.71 -26.46
N ASP A 35 -5.46 25.52 -26.04
CA ASP A 35 -4.61 24.63 -26.86
C ASP A 35 -5.40 24.04 -28.04
N PHE A 36 -6.69 23.74 -27.84
CA PHE A 36 -7.62 23.38 -28.91
C PHE A 36 -7.92 24.57 -29.83
N ALA A 37 -8.22 25.74 -29.29
CA ALA A 37 -8.53 26.95 -30.05
C ALA A 37 -7.35 27.39 -30.93
N GLN A 38 -6.13 27.31 -30.40
CA GLN A 38 -4.90 27.59 -31.16
C GLN A 38 -4.73 26.62 -32.33
N THR A 39 -5.00 25.33 -32.12
CA THR A 39 -4.85 24.33 -33.19
C THR A 39 -5.94 24.45 -34.27
N LEU A 40 -7.16 24.79 -33.88
CA LEU A 40 -8.26 25.10 -34.81
C LEU A 40 -7.99 26.38 -35.61
N ALA A 41 -7.41 27.40 -34.98
CA ALA A 41 -7.01 28.63 -35.66
C ALA A 41 -5.91 28.38 -36.71
N MET A 42 -5.03 27.40 -36.49
CA MET A 42 -4.00 26.99 -37.46
C MET A 42 -4.55 26.07 -38.57
N ASN A 43 -5.69 25.41 -38.36
CA ASN A 43 -6.30 24.47 -39.30
C ASN A 43 -7.82 24.73 -39.43
N PRO A 44 -8.23 25.82 -40.12
CA PRO A 44 -9.61 26.29 -40.09
C PRO A 44 -10.62 25.41 -40.86
N ASN A 45 -10.16 24.47 -41.68
CA ASN A 45 -11.01 23.67 -42.58
C ASN A 45 -11.08 22.18 -42.21
N LEU A 46 -10.86 21.83 -40.94
CA LEU A 46 -10.92 20.43 -40.49
C LEU A 46 -12.35 19.88 -40.62
N SER A 47 -12.47 18.71 -41.23
CA SER A 47 -13.68 17.89 -41.19
C SER A 47 -13.96 17.38 -39.76
N LEU A 48 -15.18 16.91 -39.51
CA LEU A 48 -15.54 16.34 -38.21
C LEU A 48 -14.66 15.15 -37.81
N GLU A 49 -14.25 14.33 -38.79
CA GLU A 49 -13.35 13.19 -38.55
C GLU A 49 -11.94 13.66 -38.15
N GLU A 50 -11.40 14.67 -38.84
CA GLU A 50 -10.09 15.23 -38.52
C GLU A 50 -10.10 15.98 -37.18
N LEU A 51 -11.22 16.62 -36.82
CA LEU A 51 -11.42 17.23 -35.50
C LEU A 51 -11.40 16.19 -34.38
N ASN A 52 -12.08 15.06 -34.57
CA ASN A 52 -12.07 13.97 -33.60
C ASN A 52 -10.68 13.35 -33.44
N LEU A 53 -9.97 13.14 -34.55
CA LEU A 53 -8.60 12.61 -34.53
C LEU A 53 -7.65 13.57 -33.82
N LEU A 54 -7.76 14.87 -34.10
CA LEU A 54 -6.99 15.90 -33.42
C LEU A 54 -7.27 15.91 -31.92
N ALA A 55 -8.54 15.79 -31.52
CA ALA A 55 -8.92 15.74 -30.11
C ALA A 55 -8.32 14.54 -29.40
N GLN A 56 -8.40 13.36 -30.00
CA GLN A 56 -7.77 12.14 -29.47
C GLN A 56 -6.26 12.30 -29.33
N HIS A 57 -5.59 12.87 -30.34
CA HIS A 57 -4.15 13.11 -30.30
C HIS A 57 -3.75 14.06 -29.16
N LYS A 58 -4.44 15.20 -29.02
CA LYS A 58 -4.18 16.18 -27.95
C LYS A 58 -4.45 15.59 -26.56
N MET A 59 -5.52 14.81 -26.40
CA MET A 59 -5.79 14.10 -25.16
C MET A 59 -4.69 13.08 -24.84
N ALA A 60 -4.24 12.31 -25.83
CA ALA A 60 -3.14 11.36 -25.67
C ALA A 60 -1.82 12.06 -25.30
N GLU A 61 -1.46 13.16 -25.96
CA GLU A 61 -0.27 13.96 -25.61
C GLU A 61 -0.33 14.46 -24.17
N ARG A 62 -1.49 14.99 -23.75
CA ARG A 62 -1.68 15.48 -22.38
C ARG A 62 -1.57 14.36 -21.35
N ASN A 63 -2.22 13.23 -21.59
CA ASN A 63 -2.23 12.10 -20.64
C ASN A 63 -0.88 11.35 -20.57
N ASN A 64 -0.01 11.55 -21.56
CA ASN A 64 1.37 11.05 -21.56
C ASN A 64 2.41 12.10 -21.14
N ARG A 65 1.99 13.34 -20.86
CA ARG A 65 2.89 14.39 -20.39
C ARG A 65 3.18 14.23 -18.88
N PRO A 66 4.46 14.26 -18.46
CA PRO A 66 4.85 14.34 -17.04
C PRO A 66 4.12 15.48 -16.30
N HIS A 67 3.61 15.18 -15.11
CA HIS A 67 2.91 16.15 -14.27
C HIS A 67 3.62 16.33 -12.93
N ALA A 68 3.80 17.59 -12.50
CA ALA A 68 4.51 17.92 -11.26
C ALA A 68 3.80 17.34 -10.02
N ASP A 69 2.47 17.40 -9.96
CA ASP A 69 1.68 16.84 -8.85
C ASP A 69 1.82 15.30 -8.74
N PHE A 70 2.18 14.62 -9.83
CA PHE A 70 2.49 13.19 -9.84
C PHE A 70 3.99 12.91 -9.79
N CYS A 71 4.77 13.89 -9.30
CA CYS A 71 6.22 13.80 -9.16
C CYS A 71 6.96 13.46 -10.47
N GLY A 72 6.40 13.84 -11.63
CA GLY A 72 6.98 13.56 -12.94
C GLY A 72 6.34 12.40 -13.70
N LEU A 73 5.42 11.65 -13.07
CA LEU A 73 4.60 10.68 -13.79
C LEU A 73 3.49 11.37 -14.60
N SER A 74 3.08 10.73 -15.68
CA SER A 74 1.94 11.14 -16.50
C SER A 74 0.63 10.58 -15.94
N PRO A 75 -0.52 11.19 -16.28
CA PRO A 75 -1.83 10.64 -15.95
C PRO A 75 -2.02 9.17 -16.36
N ASN A 76 -1.56 8.76 -17.54
CA ASN A 76 -1.64 7.36 -18.00
C ASN A 76 -0.78 6.41 -17.16
N GLN A 77 0.41 6.84 -16.71
CA GLN A 77 1.25 6.03 -15.83
C GLN A 77 0.56 5.83 -14.47
N ILE A 78 -0.04 6.89 -13.92
CA ILE A 78 -0.82 6.81 -12.68
C ILE A 78 -2.04 5.90 -12.85
N GLU A 79 -2.81 6.06 -13.93
CA GLU A 79 -3.96 5.18 -14.21
C GLU A 79 -3.54 3.70 -14.24
N ASN A 80 -2.47 3.37 -14.95
CA ASN A 80 -1.94 2.01 -14.97
C ASN A 80 -1.57 1.53 -13.55
N TRP A 81 -0.85 2.35 -12.77
CA TRP A 81 -0.43 2.00 -11.42
C TRP A 81 -1.60 1.78 -10.45
N LEU A 82 -2.72 2.49 -10.63
CA LEU A 82 -3.90 2.36 -9.79
C LEU A 82 -4.74 1.12 -10.08
N TYR A 83 -4.76 0.65 -11.34
CA TYR A 83 -5.78 -0.31 -11.80
C TYR A 83 -5.25 -1.55 -12.50
N ALA A 84 -4.01 -1.55 -13.01
CA ALA A 84 -3.48 -2.70 -13.74
C ALA A 84 -3.19 -3.90 -12.81
N PRO A 85 -3.29 -5.14 -13.32
CA PRO A 85 -2.81 -6.30 -12.60
C PRO A 85 -1.28 -6.25 -12.43
N LEU A 86 -0.74 -6.99 -11.45
CA LEU A 86 0.69 -6.95 -11.11
C LEU A 86 1.61 -7.26 -12.31
N SER A 87 1.15 -8.12 -13.22
CA SER A 87 1.88 -8.51 -14.44
C SER A 87 1.92 -7.45 -15.54
N GLU A 88 1.12 -6.39 -15.43
CA GLU A 88 0.95 -5.35 -16.46
C GLU A 88 1.29 -3.94 -15.93
N LEU A 89 1.88 -3.85 -14.74
CA LEU A 89 2.32 -2.58 -14.19
C LEU A 89 3.47 -2.02 -15.03
N ALA A 90 3.28 -0.81 -15.53
CA ALA A 90 4.24 -0.13 -16.37
C ALA A 90 5.45 0.34 -15.55
N GLN A 91 6.65 0.15 -16.09
CA GLN A 91 7.91 0.66 -15.54
C GLN A 91 8.23 0.20 -14.11
N VAL A 92 7.67 -0.92 -13.68
CA VAL A 92 8.05 -1.60 -12.46
C VAL A 92 8.24 -3.08 -12.75
N GLU A 93 9.36 -3.62 -12.28
CA GLU A 93 9.60 -5.05 -12.23
C GLU A 93 9.37 -5.52 -10.80
N ILE A 94 8.49 -6.51 -10.63
CA ILE A 94 8.22 -7.16 -9.34
C ILE A 94 8.77 -8.56 -9.40
N THR A 95 9.81 -8.83 -8.62
CA THR A 95 10.46 -10.15 -8.59
C THR A 95 10.34 -10.79 -7.21
N THR A 96 10.42 -12.12 -7.19
CA THR A 96 10.52 -12.86 -5.93
C THR A 96 11.99 -12.92 -5.50
N PRO A 97 12.35 -12.36 -4.33
CA PRO A 97 13.71 -12.44 -3.82
C PRO A 97 14.18 -13.89 -3.65
N ALA A 98 15.47 -14.12 -3.91
CA ALA A 98 16.07 -15.45 -3.76
C ALA A 98 16.13 -15.90 -2.29
N ASP A 99 16.30 -14.96 -1.36
CA ASP A 99 16.28 -15.21 0.08
C ASP A 99 15.11 -14.46 0.74
N LEU A 100 14.22 -15.22 1.37
CA LEU A 100 13.07 -14.72 2.13
C LEU A 100 13.28 -14.88 3.64
N SER A 101 14.50 -15.21 4.09
CA SER A 101 14.82 -15.54 5.47
C SER A 101 14.55 -14.39 6.45
N THR A 102 14.64 -13.15 5.97
CA THR A 102 14.45 -11.90 6.71
C THR A 102 13.03 -11.35 6.67
N SER A 103 12.14 -11.93 5.86
CA SER A 103 10.74 -11.50 5.75
C SER A 103 9.88 -12.14 6.84
N PRO A 104 9.29 -11.37 7.79
CA PRO A 104 8.44 -11.93 8.83
C PRO A 104 7.24 -12.68 8.24
N VAL A 105 6.51 -12.06 7.30
CA VAL A 105 5.35 -12.68 6.63
C VAL A 105 5.70 -14.03 6.00
N MET A 106 6.80 -14.10 5.24
CA MET A 106 7.17 -15.36 4.56
C MET A 106 7.67 -16.41 5.55
N ARG A 107 8.35 -16.02 6.62
CA ARG A 107 8.81 -16.94 7.67
C ARG A 107 7.67 -17.49 8.51
N TYR A 108 6.67 -16.66 8.82
CA TYR A 108 5.47 -17.12 9.50
C TYR A 108 4.65 -18.07 8.61
N LEU A 109 4.57 -17.78 7.30
CA LEU A 109 3.93 -18.70 6.35
C LEU A 109 4.65 -20.05 6.29
N ALA A 110 5.98 -20.06 6.17
CA ALA A 110 6.77 -21.29 6.16
C ALA A 110 6.53 -22.13 7.42
N LEU A 111 6.53 -21.49 8.60
CA LEU A 111 6.23 -22.15 9.87
C LEU A 111 4.85 -22.84 9.87
N MET A 112 3.81 -22.16 9.36
CA MET A 112 2.47 -22.73 9.27
C MET A 112 2.39 -23.89 8.26
N LEU A 113 3.07 -23.78 7.11
CA LEU A 113 3.13 -24.82 6.09
C LEU A 113 3.86 -26.06 6.60
N ASP A 114 5.00 -25.88 7.27
CA ASP A 114 5.79 -26.97 7.84
C ASP A 114 4.99 -27.75 8.89
N GLU A 115 4.31 -27.05 9.82
CA GLU A 115 3.47 -27.71 10.83
C GLU A 115 2.30 -28.49 10.18
N ALA A 116 1.65 -27.91 9.17
CA ALA A 116 0.59 -28.60 8.45
C ALA A 116 1.10 -29.85 7.73
N ILE A 117 2.22 -29.76 7.03
CA ILE A 117 2.80 -30.88 6.27
C ILE A 117 3.28 -31.99 7.21
N GLN A 118 3.92 -31.65 8.32
CA GLN A 118 4.33 -32.62 9.35
C GLN A 118 3.13 -33.37 9.94
N GLN A 119 1.96 -32.73 10.01
CA GLN A 119 0.70 -33.31 10.48
C GLN A 119 -0.18 -33.90 9.36
N GLY A 120 0.37 -34.15 8.16
CA GLY A 120 -0.36 -34.79 7.07
C GLY A 120 -1.29 -33.86 6.26
N GLY A 121 -1.00 -32.56 6.25
CA GLY A 121 -1.67 -31.53 5.45
C GLY A 121 -2.60 -30.59 6.22
N SER A 122 -2.67 -30.69 7.54
CA SER A 122 -3.54 -29.85 8.38
C SER A 122 -3.12 -29.85 9.85
N PHE A 123 -3.48 -28.80 10.60
CA PHE A 123 -3.31 -28.76 12.05
C PHE A 123 -4.56 -28.14 12.72
N LYS A 124 -4.81 -28.53 13.97
CA LYS A 124 -5.97 -28.02 14.73
C LYS A 124 -5.80 -26.53 15.06
N ALA A 125 -6.87 -25.76 14.91
CA ALA A 125 -6.97 -24.44 15.48
C ALA A 125 -7.32 -24.53 16.98
N THR A 126 -7.15 -23.44 17.71
CA THR A 126 -7.73 -23.29 19.05
C THR A 126 -9.26 -23.24 18.98
N THR A 127 -9.93 -23.28 20.14
CA THR A 127 -11.39 -23.15 20.22
C THR A 127 -11.91 -21.83 19.65
N LYS A 128 -11.14 -20.73 19.79
CA LYS A 128 -11.44 -19.44 19.15
C LYS A 128 -11.17 -19.44 17.64
N GLY A 129 -10.53 -20.49 17.15
CA GLY A 129 -10.20 -20.62 15.74
C GLY A 129 -8.91 -19.93 15.33
N ASN A 130 -8.05 -19.63 16.30
CA ASN A 130 -6.71 -19.07 16.14
C ASN A 130 -5.64 -20.17 16.02
N LEU A 131 -4.42 -19.79 15.65
CA LEU A 131 -3.22 -20.62 15.66
C LEU A 131 -2.93 -21.16 17.08
N PRO A 132 -2.50 -22.44 17.20
CA PRO A 132 -2.06 -23.02 18.47
C PRO A 132 -0.91 -22.25 19.13
N ALA A 133 -0.90 -22.22 20.47
CA ALA A 133 0.13 -21.55 21.26
C ALA A 133 1.56 -22.03 20.94
N LYS A 134 1.73 -23.30 20.55
CA LYS A 134 3.03 -23.85 20.08
C LYS A 134 3.55 -23.06 18.87
N LEU A 135 2.71 -22.87 17.85
CA LEU A 135 3.07 -22.12 16.64
C LEU A 135 3.33 -20.63 16.96
N VAL A 136 2.52 -20.03 17.82
CA VAL A 136 2.72 -18.63 18.26
C VAL A 136 4.07 -18.46 18.97
N LYS A 137 4.44 -19.41 19.84
CA LYS A 137 5.73 -19.39 20.53
C LYS A 137 6.89 -19.52 19.52
N GLN A 138 6.82 -20.48 18.60
CA GLN A 138 7.83 -20.66 17.56
C GLN A 138 7.95 -19.43 16.65
N ALA A 139 6.84 -18.78 16.30
CA ALA A 139 6.86 -17.53 15.54
C ALA A 139 7.54 -16.40 16.32
N SER A 140 7.28 -16.29 17.63
CA SER A 140 7.91 -15.27 18.49
C SER A 140 9.43 -15.46 18.59
N GLU A 141 9.90 -16.72 18.57
CA GLU A 141 11.33 -17.07 18.57
C GLU A 141 12.06 -16.64 17.28
N LEU A 142 11.33 -16.30 16.21
CA LEU A 142 11.92 -15.80 14.96
C LEU A 142 12.32 -14.33 15.04
N LEU A 143 11.74 -13.54 15.95
CA LEU A 143 11.93 -12.08 16.03
C LEU A 143 13.40 -11.63 15.93
N PRO A 144 14.39 -12.22 16.64
CA PRO A 144 15.78 -11.79 16.57
C PRO A 144 16.41 -11.83 15.16
N HIS A 145 15.80 -12.54 14.20
CA HIS A 145 16.26 -12.62 12.82
C HIS A 145 15.72 -11.50 11.92
N PHE A 146 14.82 -10.66 12.43
CA PHE A 146 14.20 -9.57 11.66
C PHE A 146 14.84 -8.23 12.02
N ALA A 147 15.01 -7.37 11.01
CA ALA A 147 15.62 -6.05 11.19
C ALA A 147 14.88 -5.18 12.23
N VAL A 148 13.57 -5.39 12.39
CA VAL A 148 12.70 -4.68 13.34
C VAL A 148 13.02 -4.98 14.80
N ALA A 149 13.70 -6.10 15.09
CA ALA A 149 14.03 -6.51 16.47
C ALA A 149 14.81 -5.43 17.25
N ARG A 150 15.54 -4.55 16.56
CA ARG A 150 16.26 -3.42 17.17
C ARG A 150 15.35 -2.39 17.85
N PHE A 151 14.07 -2.37 17.51
CA PHE A 151 13.06 -1.44 18.05
C PHE A 151 12.09 -2.12 19.02
N GLU A 152 12.11 -3.45 19.08
CA GLU A 152 11.20 -4.23 19.92
C GLU A 152 11.77 -4.36 21.33
N THR A 153 10.94 -4.07 22.33
CA THR A 153 11.33 -4.11 23.74
C THR A 153 10.51 -5.09 24.55
N ASP A 154 9.18 -4.93 24.55
CA ASP A 154 8.28 -5.70 25.40
C ASP A 154 7.23 -6.44 24.57
N SER A 155 7.11 -7.74 24.81
CA SER A 155 6.16 -8.62 24.11
C SER A 155 4.69 -8.24 24.26
N SER A 156 4.32 -7.41 25.24
CA SER A 156 2.95 -6.97 25.47
C SER A 156 2.48 -5.87 24.50
N ILE A 157 3.41 -5.20 23.83
CA ILE A 157 3.15 -4.11 22.86
C ILE A 157 3.81 -4.39 21.50
N SER A 158 4.28 -5.62 21.28
CA SER A 158 4.99 -6.01 20.08
C SER A 158 4.03 -6.37 18.95
N GLU A 159 4.33 -5.89 17.74
CA GLU A 159 3.65 -6.34 16.53
C GLU A 159 4.18 -7.72 16.07
N PHE A 160 5.37 -8.13 16.56
CA PHE A 160 6.17 -9.25 16.06
C PHE A 160 6.41 -10.37 17.08
N CYS A 161 5.85 -10.30 18.29
CA CYS A 161 5.79 -11.42 19.22
C CYS A 161 4.57 -11.32 20.13
N GLY A 162 4.13 -12.46 20.68
CA GLY A 162 2.95 -12.47 21.54
C GLY A 162 2.70 -13.80 22.23
N SER A 163 1.85 -13.78 23.26
CA SER A 163 1.49 -15.00 24.02
C SER A 163 0.42 -15.86 23.35
N ASN A 164 -0.33 -15.29 22.40
CA ASN A 164 -1.31 -15.94 21.54
C ASN A 164 -1.47 -15.11 20.25
N GLU A 165 -2.21 -15.64 19.28
CA GLU A 165 -2.39 -14.95 17.98
C GLU A 165 -3.13 -13.60 18.10
N ASP A 166 -4.10 -13.45 19.01
CA ASP A 166 -4.82 -12.19 19.22
C ASP A 166 -3.87 -11.04 19.66
N LYS A 167 -2.69 -11.39 20.18
CA LYS A 167 -1.66 -10.46 20.63
C LYS A 167 -0.42 -10.47 19.74
N PHE A 168 -0.55 -10.94 18.49
CA PHE A 168 0.57 -11.05 17.56
C PHE A 168 0.10 -10.67 16.15
N ASN A 169 0.00 -9.36 15.92
CA ASN A 169 -0.57 -8.77 14.71
C ASN A 169 0.11 -9.23 13.42
N ALA A 170 1.45 -9.24 13.34
CA ALA A 170 2.15 -9.64 12.12
C ALA A 170 1.93 -11.14 11.78
N LEU A 171 1.81 -12.00 12.79
CA LEU A 171 1.48 -13.42 12.60
C LEU A 171 0.02 -13.59 12.17
N HIS A 172 -0.91 -12.90 12.83
CA HIS A 172 -2.33 -12.92 12.49
C HIS A 172 -2.58 -12.44 11.05
N TYR A 173 -1.95 -11.32 10.69
CA TYR A 173 -1.92 -10.79 9.33
C TYR A 173 -1.43 -11.83 8.33
N SER A 174 -0.31 -12.50 8.61
CA SER A 174 0.28 -13.51 7.73
C SER A 174 -0.65 -14.70 7.50
N ARG A 175 -1.36 -15.17 8.54
CA ARG A 175 -2.38 -16.22 8.39
C ARG A 175 -3.52 -15.75 7.49
N LEU A 176 -4.04 -14.54 7.70
CA LEU A 176 -5.13 -13.99 6.89
C LEU A 176 -4.73 -13.87 5.42
N LEU A 177 -3.53 -13.38 5.13
CA LEU A 177 -3.01 -13.35 3.76
C LEU A 177 -2.95 -14.74 3.15
N ALA A 178 -2.53 -15.76 3.91
CA ALA A 178 -2.43 -17.12 3.40
C ALA A 178 -3.81 -17.74 3.11
N GLU A 179 -4.86 -17.34 3.84
CA GLU A 179 -6.24 -17.72 3.54
C GLU A 179 -6.77 -16.98 2.29
N LEU A 180 -6.52 -15.67 2.17
CA LEU A 180 -6.91 -14.86 1.01
C LEU A 180 -6.21 -15.30 -0.27
N ALA A 181 -4.91 -15.63 -0.19
CA ALA A 181 -4.14 -16.24 -1.27
C ALA A 181 -4.59 -17.68 -1.58
N GLY A 182 -5.52 -18.24 -0.79
CA GLY A 182 -6.07 -19.56 -1.00
C GLY A 182 -5.07 -20.68 -0.74
N ILE A 183 -4.01 -20.45 0.03
CA ILE A 183 -3.03 -21.46 0.46
C ILE A 183 -3.65 -22.31 1.57
N PHE A 184 -4.22 -21.64 2.57
CA PHE A 184 -4.95 -22.25 3.67
C PHE A 184 -6.45 -22.11 3.49
N TYR A 185 -7.19 -23.01 4.13
CA TYR A 185 -8.60 -22.84 4.41
C TYR A 185 -8.95 -23.46 5.75
N LYS A 186 -9.95 -22.92 6.42
CA LYS A 186 -10.42 -23.41 7.71
C LYS A 186 -11.63 -24.32 7.52
N LYS A 187 -11.60 -25.50 8.16
CA LYS A 187 -12.74 -26.43 8.19
C LYS A 187 -12.75 -27.19 9.51
N THR A 188 -13.91 -27.40 10.12
CA THR A 188 -14.05 -28.25 11.33
C THR A 188 -13.00 -27.95 12.42
N GLY A 189 -12.76 -26.66 12.72
CA GLY A 189 -11.82 -26.23 13.74
C GLY A 189 -10.34 -26.51 13.43
N SER A 190 -9.97 -26.76 12.18
CA SER A 190 -8.59 -27.00 11.74
C SER A 190 -8.23 -26.14 10.53
N PHE A 191 -6.95 -25.81 10.42
CA PHE A 191 -6.37 -25.19 9.23
C PHE A 191 -5.87 -26.29 8.31
N TYR A 192 -6.32 -26.27 7.06
CA TYR A 192 -5.92 -27.20 6.02
C TYR A 192 -5.12 -26.46 4.95
N VAL A 193 -4.07 -27.09 4.43
CA VAL A 193 -3.35 -26.60 3.25
C VAL A 193 -3.94 -27.26 2.01
N LYS A 194 -4.21 -26.48 0.96
CA LYS A 194 -4.66 -27.06 -0.31
C LYS A 194 -3.59 -28.01 -0.87
N LYS A 195 -4.00 -29.16 -1.43
CA LYS A 195 -3.07 -30.14 -2.02
C LYS A 195 -2.14 -29.53 -3.08
N ALA A 196 -2.65 -28.57 -3.87
CA ALA A 196 -1.86 -27.84 -4.85
C ALA A 196 -0.75 -27.01 -4.18
N ALA A 197 -1.05 -26.33 -3.08
CA ALA A 197 -0.08 -25.57 -2.30
C ALA A 197 0.96 -26.49 -1.63
N ILE A 198 0.56 -27.64 -1.09
CA ILE A 198 1.53 -28.63 -0.57
C ILE A 198 2.53 -29.04 -1.66
N LYS A 199 2.01 -29.40 -2.85
CA LYS A 199 2.87 -29.78 -3.99
C LYS A 199 3.79 -28.64 -4.42
N GLN A 200 3.28 -27.43 -4.50
CA GLN A 200 4.05 -26.25 -4.89
C GLN A 200 5.16 -25.94 -3.86
N TYR A 201 4.85 -26.02 -2.56
CA TYR A 201 5.85 -25.84 -1.50
C TYR A 201 6.96 -26.90 -1.55
N GLN A 202 6.62 -28.16 -1.80
CA GLN A 202 7.61 -29.24 -1.92
C GLN A 202 8.52 -29.08 -3.15
N GLN A 203 8.02 -28.47 -4.23
CA GLN A 203 8.76 -28.32 -5.49
C GLN A 203 9.62 -27.05 -5.54
N GLN A 204 9.09 -25.95 -5.03
CA GLN A 204 9.66 -24.60 -5.21
C GLN A 204 10.02 -23.93 -3.88
N GLY A 205 9.65 -24.54 -2.75
CA GLY A 205 9.82 -23.93 -1.43
C GLY A 205 8.88 -22.76 -1.19
N ILE A 206 9.27 -21.89 -0.25
CA ILE A 206 8.47 -20.76 0.19
C ILE A 206 8.36 -19.63 -0.86
N SER A 207 9.33 -19.53 -1.78
CA SER A 207 9.38 -18.49 -2.83
C SER A 207 8.14 -18.54 -3.73
N ALA A 208 7.59 -19.74 -3.95
CA ALA A 208 6.40 -19.97 -4.75
C ALA A 208 5.16 -19.17 -4.27
N PHE A 209 5.16 -18.75 -3.01
CA PHE A 209 4.05 -18.04 -2.38
C PHE A 209 4.28 -16.54 -2.21
N PHE A 210 5.45 -16.01 -2.59
CA PHE A 210 5.74 -14.58 -2.44
C PHE A 210 4.74 -13.70 -3.20
N LEU A 211 4.60 -13.92 -4.52
CA LEU A 211 3.67 -13.13 -5.35
C LEU A 211 2.19 -13.35 -4.96
N PRO A 212 1.70 -14.60 -4.73
CA PRO A 212 0.33 -14.80 -4.24
C PRO A 212 0.03 -14.10 -2.92
N MET A 213 0.97 -14.13 -1.97
CA MET A 213 0.81 -13.44 -0.69
C MET A 213 0.85 -11.91 -0.87
N LEU A 214 1.71 -11.41 -1.76
CA LEU A 214 1.83 -9.98 -2.04
C LEU A 214 0.55 -9.47 -2.68
N GLU A 215 0.02 -10.20 -3.66
CA GLU A 215 -1.25 -9.87 -4.30
C GLU A 215 -2.42 -9.88 -3.30
N ALA A 216 -2.46 -10.85 -2.39
CA ALA A 216 -3.43 -10.87 -1.30
C ALA A 216 -3.29 -9.62 -0.40
N ALA A 217 -2.05 -9.22 -0.08
CA ALA A 217 -1.79 -8.04 0.74
C ALA A 217 -2.25 -6.74 0.08
N ILE A 218 -1.96 -6.54 -1.20
CA ILE A 218 -2.25 -5.27 -1.88
C ILE A 218 -3.68 -5.19 -2.44
N LYS A 219 -4.31 -6.30 -2.83
CA LYS A 219 -5.63 -6.29 -3.50
C LYS A 219 -6.79 -6.83 -2.67
N GLN A 220 -6.54 -7.73 -1.72
CA GLN A 220 -7.63 -8.48 -1.06
C GLN A 220 -7.75 -8.16 0.43
N TYR A 221 -6.64 -7.95 1.12
CA TYR A 221 -6.62 -7.66 2.55
C TYR A 221 -7.19 -6.27 2.84
N ASN A 222 -8.10 -6.18 3.82
CA ASN A 222 -8.60 -4.89 4.30
C ASN A 222 -7.51 -4.21 5.15
N TRP A 223 -6.91 -3.15 4.62
CA TRP A 223 -5.83 -2.43 5.30
C TRP A 223 -6.27 -1.72 6.60
N ALA A 224 -7.57 -1.50 6.81
CA ALA A 224 -8.11 -0.92 8.04
C ALA A 224 -8.23 -1.92 9.21
N TYR A 225 -8.06 -3.22 8.94
CA TYR A 225 -8.44 -4.30 9.87
C TYR A 225 -7.79 -4.21 11.26
N LEU A 226 -6.59 -3.63 11.36
CA LEU A 226 -5.79 -3.60 12.60
C LEU A 226 -5.58 -2.20 13.20
N ASP A 227 -6.22 -1.14 12.68
CA ASP A 227 -5.83 0.23 13.08
C ASP A 227 -6.92 1.13 13.67
N GLY A 228 -8.18 0.66 13.68
CA GLY A 228 -9.29 1.37 14.34
C GLY A 228 -9.65 2.71 13.71
N TRP A 229 -9.02 3.10 12.59
CA TRP A 229 -9.38 4.27 11.80
C TRP A 229 -10.60 3.98 10.91
N SER A 230 -11.20 5.03 10.38
CA SER A 230 -12.32 4.92 9.42
C SER A 230 -11.95 4.02 8.23
N GLU A 231 -12.89 3.15 7.84
CA GLU A 231 -12.78 2.30 6.64
C GLU A 231 -13.12 3.06 5.35
N GLN A 232 -13.58 4.32 5.44
CA GLN A 232 -14.02 5.09 4.27
C GLN A 232 -12.89 5.39 3.28
N VAL A 233 -11.67 5.61 3.79
CA VAL A 233 -10.51 5.93 2.94
C VAL A 233 -9.79 4.65 2.56
N ASN A 234 -9.89 4.29 1.28
CA ASN A 234 -9.15 3.17 0.72
C ASN A 234 -7.81 3.62 0.12
N LEU A 235 -6.71 3.25 0.78
CA LEU A 235 -5.34 3.55 0.34
C LEU A 235 -4.75 2.53 -0.63
N GLN A 236 -5.38 1.35 -0.77
CA GLN A 236 -4.83 0.23 -1.54
C GLN A 236 -4.50 0.60 -3.00
N PRO A 237 -5.35 1.33 -3.75
CA PRO A 237 -5.03 1.67 -5.15
C PRO A 237 -3.72 2.44 -5.30
N PHE A 238 -3.34 3.22 -4.28
CA PHE A 238 -2.19 4.13 -4.34
C PHE A 238 -0.88 3.48 -3.87
N TRP A 239 -0.89 2.18 -3.56
CA TRP A 239 0.24 1.47 -2.97
C TRP A 239 1.54 1.63 -3.77
N LEU A 240 1.47 1.55 -5.10
CA LEU A 240 2.65 1.58 -5.96
C LEU A 240 3.27 2.98 -6.02
N PHE A 241 2.43 4.02 -6.11
CA PHE A 241 2.88 5.40 -5.97
C PHE A 241 3.58 5.62 -4.64
N MET A 242 2.95 5.20 -3.54
CA MET A 242 3.52 5.36 -2.20
C MET A 242 4.84 4.59 -2.03
N LEU A 243 4.93 3.38 -2.59
CA LEU A 243 6.14 2.56 -2.57
C LEU A 243 7.29 3.25 -3.29
N TRP A 244 7.05 3.71 -4.52
CA TRP A 244 8.05 4.39 -5.35
C TRP A 244 8.58 5.66 -4.67
N ARG A 245 7.69 6.49 -4.12
CA ARG A 245 8.08 7.71 -3.40
C ARG A 245 8.94 7.38 -2.18
N LEU A 246 8.48 6.44 -1.36
CA LEU A 246 9.22 6.07 -0.16
C LEU A 246 10.59 5.44 -0.48
N GLN A 247 10.69 4.64 -1.54
CA GLN A 247 11.96 4.11 -2.03
C GLN A 247 12.92 5.20 -2.50
N SER A 248 12.39 6.31 -3.02
CA SER A 248 13.18 7.43 -3.56
C SER A 248 13.79 8.34 -2.48
N HIS A 249 13.11 8.53 -1.34
CA HIS A 249 13.55 9.53 -0.35
C HIS A 249 13.33 9.17 1.13
N THR A 250 12.74 8.01 1.42
CA THR A 250 12.62 7.39 2.77
C THR A 250 11.89 8.18 3.86
N SER A 251 11.28 9.32 3.55
CA SER A 251 10.57 10.18 4.52
C SER A 251 9.06 9.93 4.45
N VAL A 252 8.46 9.56 5.58
CA VAL A 252 7.01 9.33 5.68
C VAL A 252 6.24 10.65 5.58
N GLU A 253 6.78 11.75 6.14
CA GLU A 253 6.13 13.07 6.03
C GLU A 253 6.10 13.55 4.58
N LYS A 254 7.23 13.47 3.88
CA LYS A 254 7.29 13.87 2.47
C LYS A 254 6.40 12.97 1.61
N LEU A 255 6.33 11.67 1.90
CA LEU A 255 5.39 10.76 1.25
C LEU A 255 3.94 11.24 1.43
N ASN A 256 3.56 11.61 2.66
CA ASN A 256 2.21 12.10 2.94
C ASN A 256 1.90 13.39 2.16
N GLU A 257 2.83 14.35 2.13
CA GLU A 257 2.69 15.59 1.36
C GLU A 257 2.46 15.30 -0.13
N GLU A 258 3.26 14.41 -0.71
CA GLU A 258 3.16 14.04 -2.12
C GLU A 258 1.85 13.30 -2.43
N VAL A 259 1.36 12.44 -1.53
CA VAL A 259 0.05 11.79 -1.67
C VAL A 259 -1.09 12.81 -1.58
N CYS A 260 -1.02 13.78 -0.67
CA CYS A 260 -2.03 14.84 -0.56
C CYS A 260 -2.11 15.68 -1.85
N VAL A 261 -0.96 15.98 -2.45
CA VAL A 261 -0.86 16.73 -3.71
C VAL A 261 -1.35 15.90 -4.91
N ALA A 262 -0.91 14.65 -5.02
CA ALA A 262 -1.29 13.78 -6.13
C ALA A 262 -2.77 13.37 -6.08
N PHE A 263 -3.31 13.14 -4.88
CA PHE A 263 -4.64 12.53 -4.69
C PHE A 263 -5.50 13.33 -3.68
N PRO A 264 -5.79 14.61 -3.94
CA PRO A 264 -6.53 15.48 -3.00
C PRO A 264 -7.97 15.01 -2.74
N ALA A 265 -8.51 14.12 -3.58
CA ALA A 265 -9.81 13.48 -3.36
C ALA A 265 -9.85 12.59 -2.10
N LEU A 266 -8.70 12.09 -1.63
CA LEU A 266 -8.62 11.31 -0.38
C LEU A 266 -8.97 12.17 0.84
N LEU A 267 -8.56 13.44 0.83
CA LEU A 267 -8.81 14.38 1.94
C LEU A 267 -10.31 14.68 2.10
N GLN A 268 -11.07 14.61 1.02
CA GLN A 268 -12.52 14.87 1.04
C GLN A 268 -13.34 13.72 1.66
N GLN A 269 -12.73 12.54 1.80
CA GLN A 269 -13.34 11.34 2.36
C GLN A 269 -13.13 11.23 3.87
N LEU A 270 -12.28 12.09 4.44
CA LEU A 270 -11.98 12.07 5.86
C LEU A 270 -13.02 12.84 6.65
N PRO A 271 -13.40 12.34 7.84
CA PRO A 271 -14.30 13.06 8.72
C PRO A 271 -13.64 14.33 9.25
N ASP A 272 -14.46 15.37 9.48
CA ASP A 272 -14.03 16.53 10.25
C ASP A 272 -13.79 16.10 11.71
N GLU A 273 -12.55 16.20 12.16
CA GLU A 273 -12.14 15.92 13.54
C GLU A 273 -11.61 17.18 14.24
N GLN A 274 -11.75 17.22 15.57
CA GLN A 274 -11.33 18.37 16.38
C GLN A 274 -9.80 18.48 16.54
N TYR A 275 -9.10 17.35 16.50
CA TYR A 275 -7.70 17.27 16.92
C TYR A 275 -6.70 17.12 15.77
N PHE A 276 -7.16 16.66 14.61
CA PHE A 276 -6.30 16.39 13.47
C PHE A 276 -6.89 16.97 12.19
N SER A 277 -6.07 17.68 11.44
CA SER A 277 -6.37 18.05 10.06
C SER A 277 -6.52 16.80 9.17
N PRO A 278 -7.26 16.87 8.06
CA PRO A 278 -7.36 15.77 7.09
C PRO A 278 -5.97 15.26 6.64
N GLU A 279 -5.00 16.14 6.45
CA GLU A 279 -3.64 15.78 6.07
C GLU A 279 -2.91 14.99 7.16
N GLU A 280 -3.13 15.34 8.43
CA GLU A 280 -2.58 14.60 9.58
C GLU A 280 -3.26 13.24 9.77
N GLN A 281 -4.58 13.17 9.58
CA GLN A 281 -5.32 11.91 9.60
C GLN A 281 -4.82 10.98 8.49
N LEU A 282 -4.72 11.48 7.25
CA LEU A 282 -4.20 10.73 6.11
C LEU A 282 -2.78 10.23 6.38
N GLY A 283 -1.91 11.08 6.91
CA GLY A 283 -0.53 10.71 7.23
C GLY A 283 -0.45 9.60 8.27
N LYS A 284 -1.30 9.65 9.32
CA LYS A 284 -1.41 8.57 10.31
C LYS A 284 -1.90 7.27 9.69
N MET A 285 -2.88 7.33 8.79
CA MET A 285 -3.39 6.16 8.07
C MET A 285 -2.34 5.58 7.13
N ILE A 286 -1.57 6.39 6.41
CA ILE A 286 -0.46 5.93 5.55
C ILE A 286 0.62 5.25 6.39
N GLU A 287 1.06 5.86 7.49
CA GLU A 287 2.07 5.26 8.36
C GLU A 287 1.57 3.91 8.94
N SER A 288 0.34 3.92 9.47
CA SER A 288 -0.29 2.76 10.10
C SER A 288 -0.55 1.61 9.14
N ARG A 289 -1.23 1.88 8.02
CA ARG A 289 -1.74 0.87 7.09
C ARG A 289 -0.66 0.39 6.13
N PHE A 290 0.09 1.33 5.58
CA PHE A 290 1.06 1.03 4.52
C PHE A 290 2.46 0.81 5.10
N VAL A 291 3.04 1.80 5.79
CA VAL A 291 4.44 1.72 6.23
C VAL A 291 4.65 0.61 7.25
N VAL A 292 3.84 0.54 8.30
CA VAL A 292 3.98 -0.48 9.35
C VAL A 292 3.44 -1.83 8.88
N ARG A 293 2.18 -1.89 8.44
CA ARG A 293 1.49 -3.18 8.26
C ARG A 293 1.62 -3.81 6.87
N VAL A 294 2.06 -3.06 5.86
CA VAL A 294 2.36 -3.61 4.52
C VAL A 294 3.87 -3.66 4.26
N LEU A 295 4.64 -2.64 4.66
CA LEU A 295 6.09 -2.66 4.39
C LEU A 295 6.90 -3.31 5.51
N GLN A 296 6.73 -2.87 6.76
CA GLN A 296 7.52 -3.39 7.88
C GLN A 296 7.14 -4.83 8.25
N PHE A 297 5.86 -5.20 8.20
CA PHE A 297 5.41 -6.59 8.40
C PHE A 297 6.05 -7.56 7.39
N TRP A 298 6.26 -7.11 6.15
CA TRP A 298 6.91 -7.89 5.12
C TRP A 298 8.44 -7.90 5.23
N GLY A 299 9.03 -7.03 6.05
CA GLY A 299 10.47 -6.86 6.18
C GLY A 299 11.09 -6.03 5.06
N PHE A 300 10.29 -5.22 4.35
CA PHE A 300 10.76 -4.31 3.30
C PHE A 300 11.42 -3.06 3.87
N VAL A 301 10.93 -2.58 5.02
CA VAL A 301 11.47 -1.40 5.69
C VAL A 301 11.50 -1.60 7.20
N THR A 302 12.28 -0.80 7.89
CA THR A 302 12.15 -0.58 9.33
C THR A 302 11.90 0.89 9.65
N LEU A 303 11.16 1.17 10.72
CA LEU A 303 10.76 2.51 11.16
C LEU A 303 10.90 2.55 12.68
N ASP A 304 11.65 3.53 13.18
CA ASP A 304 11.79 3.76 14.61
C ASP A 304 10.42 4.14 15.20
N PRO A 305 9.88 3.47 16.22
CA PRO A 305 8.57 3.81 16.79
C PRO A 305 8.58 5.13 17.58
N ARG A 306 9.75 5.66 17.95
CA ARG A 306 9.85 6.88 18.76
C ARG A 306 9.41 8.11 17.97
N LEU A 307 8.43 8.83 18.50
CA LEU A 307 7.96 10.10 17.95
C LEU A 307 8.78 11.29 18.47
N TYR A 308 9.36 11.16 19.67
CA TYR A 308 10.15 12.19 20.32
C TYR A 308 11.41 11.59 20.93
N VAL A 309 12.52 12.33 20.82
CA VAL A 309 13.78 12.03 21.52
C VAL A 309 14.21 13.31 22.21
N ASN A 310 14.38 13.26 23.54
CA ASN A 310 14.74 14.42 24.37
C ASN A 310 13.82 15.64 24.17
N GLY A 311 12.51 15.40 24.02
CA GLY A 311 11.51 16.46 23.80
C GLY A 311 11.44 17.02 22.39
N VAL A 312 12.29 16.56 21.46
CA VAL A 312 12.30 16.98 20.07
C VAL A 312 11.58 15.95 19.20
N LYS A 313 10.64 16.40 18.37
CA LYS A 313 9.94 15.54 17.40
C LYS A 313 10.95 14.97 16.41
N VAL A 314 10.96 13.65 16.25
CA VAL A 314 11.86 12.95 15.34
C VAL A 314 11.23 12.92 13.95
N GLN A 315 12.05 13.13 12.92
CA GLN A 315 11.62 12.90 11.54
C GLN A 315 11.33 11.41 11.33
N ARG A 316 10.15 11.09 10.80
CA ARG A 316 9.70 9.73 10.50
C ARG A 316 10.38 9.25 9.21
N LYS A 317 11.59 8.71 9.37
CA LYS A 317 12.36 8.12 8.27
C LYS A 317 12.37 6.60 8.36
N VAL A 318 12.10 5.95 7.25
CA VAL A 318 12.27 4.51 7.12
C VAL A 318 13.72 4.18 6.75
N SER A 319 14.18 3.00 7.19
CA SER A 319 15.36 2.35 6.62
C SER A 319 14.87 1.31 5.62
N ILE A 320 15.35 1.38 4.38
CA ILE A 320 15.03 0.39 3.35
C ILE A 320 15.86 -0.87 3.60
N GLU A 321 15.19 -2.01 3.69
CA GLU A 321 15.84 -3.31 3.83
C GLU A 321 16.12 -3.93 2.46
N PRO A 322 17.13 -4.81 2.32
CA PRO A 322 17.51 -5.43 1.04
C PRO A 322 16.35 -6.10 0.31
N LEU A 323 15.40 -6.65 1.05
CA LEU A 323 14.23 -7.33 0.50
C LEU A 323 13.40 -6.41 -0.41
N LEU A 324 13.24 -5.12 -0.05
CA LEU A 324 12.45 -4.19 -0.86
C LEU A 324 13.07 -3.99 -2.24
N VAL A 325 14.38 -3.69 -2.29
CA VAL A 325 15.08 -3.38 -3.55
C VAL A 325 15.29 -4.62 -4.42
N GLN A 326 15.28 -5.81 -3.81
CA GLN A 326 15.27 -7.08 -4.55
C GLN A 326 13.89 -7.36 -5.13
N SER A 327 12.81 -6.99 -4.42
CA SER A 327 11.44 -7.23 -4.85
C SER A 327 10.94 -6.23 -5.88
N PHE A 328 11.31 -4.95 -5.78
CA PHE A 328 10.73 -3.86 -6.58
C PHE A 328 11.81 -3.01 -7.23
N SER A 329 11.82 -2.99 -8.57
CA SER A 329 12.70 -2.15 -9.37
C SER A 329 11.86 -1.21 -10.23
N PHE A 330 12.11 0.09 -10.13
CA PHE A 330 11.39 1.13 -10.88
C PHE A 330 12.28 1.68 -12.00
N THR A 331 11.75 1.75 -13.23
CA THR A 331 12.44 2.30 -14.42
C THR A 331 11.72 3.54 -14.93
N ILE A 332 11.66 4.57 -14.08
CA ILE A 332 10.89 5.80 -14.31
C ILE A 332 11.78 6.94 -14.79
#